data_AF-A0A7W7YIZ6-F1
#
_entry.id   AF-A0A7W7YIZ6-F1
#
_cell.length_a   1.000
_cell.length_b   1.000
_cell.length_c   1.000
_cell.angle_alpha   90.00
_cell.angle_beta   90.00
_cell.angle_gamma   90.00
#
_symmetry.space_group_name_H-M   'P 1'
#
loop_
_entity.id
_entity.type
_entity.pdbx_description
1 polymer ?
#
loop_
_entity_poly.entity_id
_entity_poly.type
_entity_poly.pdbx_seq_one_letter_code
_entity_poly.pdbx_strand_id
1 'polypeptide(L)'
;MVFYPVTFLLLLLTFVVQEFIPGIPMAQYATLFLPPVFFFAASVAVPFPVMLILAFTTGFLWDARYVPGVFEPVGKAAHSLISTGGNLPELDMAGGGFGFGLSILLFGLLGTFLQGVRPLFKRGRLELPVLLVGFTTFAWLFSEYMVMTFLRGSLHFPTAVWTKMITDTLLAMLASPLIFLFLYSLAGLSRYEIKYEGLRYSFDGR
;
A
#
# COMPACT_ATOMS: atom_id res chain seq x y z
N MET A 1 -22.46 -8.70 6.93
CA MET A 1 -21.77 -9.70 6.09
C MET A 1 -21.38 -9.18 4.71
N VAL A 2 -22.09 -8.19 4.15
CA VAL A 2 -21.79 -7.60 2.82
C VAL A 2 -20.51 -6.72 2.79
N PHE A 3 -20.08 -6.18 3.93
CA PHE A 3 -18.92 -5.29 3.99
C PHE A 3 -17.62 -5.94 3.47
N TYR A 4 -17.30 -7.17 3.89
CA TYR A 4 -16.06 -7.84 3.49
C TYR A 4 -15.93 -8.09 1.97
N PRO A 5 -16.92 -8.70 1.28
CA PRO A 5 -16.83 -8.87 -0.16
C PRO A 5 -16.79 -7.53 -0.90
N VAL A 6 -17.47 -6.49 -0.40
CA VAL A 6 -17.38 -5.14 -0.98
C VAL A 6 -15.98 -4.55 -0.83
N THR A 7 -15.36 -4.64 0.36
CA THR A 7 -13.98 -4.17 0.56
C THR A 7 -12.98 -4.92 -0.32
N PHE A 8 -13.20 -6.22 -0.54
CA PHE A 8 -12.37 -7.03 -1.43
C PHE A 8 -12.52 -6.61 -2.90
N LEU A 9 -13.76 -6.41 -3.38
CA LEU A 9 -14.01 -5.92 -4.74
C LEU A 9 -13.42 -4.52 -4.97
N LEU A 10 -13.50 -3.64 -3.96
CA LEU A 10 -12.91 -2.32 -4.03
C LEU A 10 -11.39 -2.39 -4.09
N LEU A 11 -10.77 -3.30 -3.35
CA LEU A 11 -9.33 -3.54 -3.46
C LEU A 11 -8.96 -3.92 -4.89
N LEU A 12 -9.68 -4.84 -5.53
CA LEU A 12 -9.45 -5.19 -6.93
C LEU A 12 -9.69 -4.01 -7.88
N LEU A 13 -10.74 -3.22 -7.63
CA LEU A 13 -11.05 -2.02 -8.40
C LEU A 13 -9.92 -0.97 -8.31
N THR A 14 -9.23 -0.86 -7.17
CA THR A 14 -8.10 0.07 -7.03
C THR A 14 -6.94 -0.26 -7.98
N PHE A 15 -6.71 -1.54 -8.30
CA PHE A 15 -5.70 -1.93 -9.30
C PHE A 15 -6.08 -1.44 -10.70
N VAL A 16 -7.36 -1.56 -11.06
CA VAL A 16 -7.88 -1.07 -12.35
C VAL A 16 -7.79 0.45 -12.42
N VAL A 17 -8.23 1.16 -11.37
CA VAL A 17 -8.18 2.62 -11.33
C VAL A 17 -6.74 3.15 -11.37
N GLN A 18 -5.80 2.47 -10.72
CA GLN A 18 -4.39 2.88 -10.73
C GLN A 18 -3.78 2.88 -12.14
N GLU A 19 -4.24 2.02 -13.06
CA GLU A 19 -3.74 1.99 -14.44
C GLU A 19 -4.05 3.29 -15.21
N PHE A 20 -5.10 4.02 -14.79
CA PHE A 20 -5.50 5.28 -15.42
C PHE A 20 -4.86 6.52 -14.76
N ILE A 21 -4.07 6.36 -13.69
CA ILE A 21 -3.43 7.47 -12.99
C ILE A 21 -1.98 7.61 -13.49
N PRO A 22 -1.68 8.57 -14.39
CA PRO A 22 -0.30 8.82 -14.80
C PRO A 22 0.52 9.39 -13.63
N GLY A 23 1.80 9.02 -13.57
CA GLY A 23 2.74 9.60 -12.61
C GLY A 23 2.92 11.09 -12.85
N ILE A 24 3.06 11.86 -11.76
CA ILE A 24 3.16 13.32 -11.85
C ILE A 24 4.58 13.70 -12.30
N PRO A 25 4.77 14.30 -13.49
CA PRO A 25 6.11 14.60 -14.03
C PRO A 25 6.85 15.66 -13.19
N MET A 26 6.10 16.56 -12.53
CA MET A 26 6.63 17.60 -11.64
C MET A 26 7.35 17.02 -10.39
N ALA A 27 7.11 15.75 -10.06
CA ALA A 27 7.61 15.11 -8.84
C ALA A 27 8.35 13.79 -9.15
N GLN A 28 9.28 13.78 -10.11
CA GLN A 28 10.07 12.58 -10.46
C GLN A 28 9.20 11.37 -10.86
N TYR A 29 8.09 11.62 -11.57
CA TYR A 29 7.08 10.60 -11.90
C TYR A 29 6.56 9.86 -10.65
N ALA A 30 6.41 10.57 -9.53
CA ALA A 30 5.75 10.05 -8.34
C ALA A 30 4.37 9.49 -8.71
N THR A 31 4.12 8.25 -8.31
CA THR A 31 2.89 7.52 -8.62
C THR A 31 2.15 7.25 -7.33
N LEU A 32 0.88 7.61 -7.31
CA LEU A 32 0.01 7.31 -6.19
C LEU A 32 -0.26 5.80 -6.18
N PHE A 33 0.31 5.09 -5.21
CA PHE A 33 0.14 3.66 -5.01
C PHE A 33 -1.22 3.34 -4.39
N LEU A 34 -2.27 3.44 -5.21
CA LEU A 34 -3.66 3.35 -4.75
C LEU A 34 -3.98 2.01 -4.05
N PRO A 35 -3.58 0.83 -4.54
CA PRO A 35 -3.87 -0.45 -3.88
C PRO A 35 -3.16 -0.63 -2.54
N PRO A 36 -1.85 -0.35 -2.39
CA PRO A 36 -1.20 -0.34 -1.07
C PRO A 36 -1.85 0.60 -0.08
N VAL A 37 -2.16 1.85 -0.48
CA VAL A 37 -2.80 2.84 0.40
C VAL A 37 -4.20 2.39 0.80
N PHE A 38 -4.98 1.84 -0.14
CA PHE A 38 -6.30 1.27 0.15
C PHE A 38 -6.21 0.08 1.10
N PHE A 39 -5.25 -0.83 0.88
CA PHE A 39 -5.00 -1.96 1.77
C PHE A 39 -4.67 -1.49 3.18
N PHE A 40 -3.75 -0.52 3.34
CA PHE A 40 -3.38 -0.01 4.66
C PHE A 40 -4.58 0.65 5.36
N ALA A 41 -5.41 1.42 4.65
CA ALA A 41 -6.63 1.98 5.21
C ALA A 41 -7.67 0.89 5.58
N ALA A 42 -7.87 -0.10 4.71
CA ALA A 42 -8.81 -1.20 4.93
C ALA A 42 -8.35 -2.13 6.07
N SER A 43 -7.04 -2.31 6.24
CA SER A 43 -6.44 -3.15 7.28
C SER A 43 -6.79 -2.70 8.70
N VAL A 44 -7.19 -1.45 8.89
CA VAL A 44 -7.67 -0.92 10.17
C VAL A 44 -9.15 -1.27 10.41
N ALA A 45 -9.95 -1.36 9.35
CA ALA A 45 -11.40 -1.50 9.41
C ALA A 45 -11.90 -2.96 9.46
N VAL A 46 -11.19 -3.90 8.85
CA VAL A 46 -11.60 -5.33 8.76
C VAL A 46 -11.03 -6.17 9.91
N PRO A 47 -11.55 -7.35 10.33
CA PRO A 47 -10.92 -8.17 11.38
C PRO A 47 -9.60 -8.84 10.94
N PHE A 48 -8.82 -9.39 11.90
CA PHE A 48 -7.50 -10.00 11.65
C PHE A 48 -7.46 -11.00 10.49
N PRO A 49 -8.36 -12.01 10.42
CA PRO A 49 -8.31 -12.99 9.34
C PRO A 49 -8.60 -12.39 7.96
N VAL A 50 -9.51 -11.42 7.88
CA VAL A 50 -9.86 -10.77 6.61
C VAL A 50 -8.72 -9.89 6.11
N MET A 51 -8.00 -9.22 7.01
CA MET A 51 -6.81 -8.45 6.64
C MET A 51 -5.72 -9.34 6.04
N LEU A 52 -5.49 -10.55 6.58
CA LEU A 52 -4.50 -11.47 6.01
C LEU A 52 -4.88 -11.92 4.59
N ILE A 53 -6.17 -12.16 4.32
CA ILE A 53 -6.65 -12.47 2.97
C ILE A 53 -6.42 -11.28 2.03
N LEU A 54 -6.68 -10.05 2.49
CA LEU A 54 -6.40 -8.85 1.71
C LEU A 54 -4.89 -8.66 1.49
N ALA A 55 -4.05 -8.94 2.49
CA ALA A 55 -2.60 -8.83 2.40
C ALA A 55 -2.03 -9.82 1.38
N PHE A 56 -2.50 -11.07 1.44
CA PHE A 56 -2.16 -12.11 0.47
C PHE A 56 -2.54 -11.68 -0.94
N THR A 57 -3.78 -11.24 -1.14
CA THR A 57 -4.27 -10.83 -2.46
C THR A 57 -3.52 -9.60 -2.98
N THR A 58 -3.30 -8.60 -2.14
CA THR A 58 -2.59 -7.37 -2.51
C THR A 58 -1.15 -7.66 -2.88
N GLY A 59 -0.42 -8.42 -2.04
CA GLY A 59 0.96 -8.78 -2.31
C GLY A 59 1.11 -9.68 -3.53
N PHE A 60 0.21 -10.64 -3.72
CA PHE A 60 0.22 -11.53 -4.89
C PHE A 60 -0.02 -10.74 -6.19
N LEU A 61 -1.04 -9.87 -6.23
CA LEU A 61 -1.33 -9.03 -7.39
C LEU A 61 -0.22 -7.99 -7.63
N TRP A 62 0.35 -7.44 -6.56
CA TRP A 62 1.45 -6.49 -6.64
C TRP A 62 2.67 -7.16 -7.28
N ASP A 63 3.10 -8.31 -6.77
CA ASP A 63 4.22 -9.05 -7.33
C ASP A 63 3.95 -9.47 -8.78
N ALA A 64 2.75 -9.98 -9.07
CA ALA A 64 2.36 -10.40 -10.42
C ALA A 64 2.42 -9.25 -11.45
N ARG A 65 2.11 -8.02 -11.03
CA ARG A 65 2.14 -6.83 -11.90
C ARG A 65 3.56 -6.45 -12.31
N TYR A 66 4.53 -6.66 -11.44
CA TYR A 66 5.90 -6.20 -11.65
C TYR A 66 6.89 -7.33 -11.97
N VAL A 67 6.40 -8.53 -12.27
CA VAL A 67 7.24 -9.57 -12.87
C VAL A 67 7.78 -9.05 -14.21
N PRO A 68 9.11 -8.96 -14.39
CA PRO A 68 9.68 -8.53 -15.65
C PRO A 68 9.31 -9.51 -16.76
N GLY A 69 8.59 -9.05 -17.79
CA GLY A 69 8.33 -9.79 -19.03
C GLY A 69 6.87 -10.08 -19.42
N VAL A 70 5.86 -9.72 -18.61
CA VAL A 70 4.44 -10.03 -18.94
C VAL A 70 3.63 -8.81 -19.39
N PHE A 71 3.96 -7.61 -18.89
CA PHE A 71 3.22 -6.38 -19.16
C PHE A 71 4.15 -5.22 -19.54
N GLU A 72 5.03 -5.40 -20.53
CA GLU A 72 5.63 -4.24 -21.18
C GLU A 72 4.58 -3.61 -22.11
N PRO A 73 4.04 -2.42 -21.80
CA PRO A 73 3.31 -1.67 -22.81
C PRO A 73 4.28 -1.40 -23.95
N VAL A 74 3.87 -1.71 -25.18
CA VAL A 74 4.65 -1.53 -26.42
C VAL A 74 5.30 -0.13 -26.55
N GLY A 75 4.77 0.88 -25.84
CA GLY A 75 5.37 2.22 -25.72
C GLY A 75 6.64 2.34 -24.86
N LYS A 76 6.81 1.53 -23.81
CA LYS A 76 8.05 1.54 -22.98
C LYS A 76 9.17 0.74 -23.61
N ALA A 77 8.85 -0.34 -24.33
CA ALA A 77 9.82 -1.06 -25.15
C ALA A 77 10.39 -0.18 -26.29
N ALA A 78 9.56 0.68 -26.89
CA ALA A 78 10.05 1.66 -27.86
C ALA A 78 10.98 2.72 -27.21
N HIS A 79 10.67 3.15 -25.99
CA HIS A 79 11.49 4.14 -25.28
C HIS A 79 12.82 3.56 -24.76
N SER A 80 12.85 2.27 -24.39
CA SER A 80 14.07 1.54 -24.00
C SER A 80 14.97 1.20 -25.20
N LEU A 81 14.38 0.99 -26.39
CA LEU A 81 15.13 0.82 -27.63
C LEU A 81 15.73 2.14 -28.16
N ILE A 82 15.11 3.29 -27.87
CA ILE A 82 15.60 4.62 -28.30
C ILE A 82 16.64 5.20 -27.33
N SER A 83 16.67 4.78 -26.07
CA SER A 83 17.60 5.33 -25.06
C SER A 83 18.96 4.60 -24.99
N THR A 84 19.62 4.39 -26.13
CA THR A 84 20.97 3.77 -26.23
C THR A 84 22.12 4.65 -25.71
N GLY A 85 21.93 5.54 -24.73
CA GLY A 85 23.02 6.46 -24.37
C GLY A 85 22.77 7.50 -23.30
N GLY A 86 21.98 7.22 -22.28
CA GLY A 86 21.80 8.17 -21.18
C GLY A 86 21.31 7.48 -19.92
N ASN A 87 22.25 7.23 -19.00
CA ASN A 87 21.97 6.81 -17.64
C ASN A 87 21.15 7.88 -16.91
N LEU A 88 19.83 7.83 -17.09
CA LEU A 88 18.90 8.24 -16.05
C LEU A 88 18.51 6.93 -15.38
N PRO A 89 18.85 6.70 -14.10
CA PRO A 89 18.34 5.56 -13.39
C PRO A 89 16.83 5.74 -13.35
N GLU A 90 16.12 5.15 -14.29
CA GLU A 90 14.67 5.07 -14.24
C GLU A 90 14.39 4.45 -12.89
N LEU A 91 13.85 5.25 -11.97
CA LEU A 91 13.49 4.82 -10.63
C LEU A 91 12.32 3.84 -10.78
N ASP A 92 12.66 2.65 -11.23
CA ASP A 92 11.85 1.44 -11.28
C ASP A 92 11.71 0.87 -9.86
N MET A 93 11.53 1.78 -8.90
CA MET A 93 11.23 1.50 -7.49
C MET A 93 9.80 1.05 -7.27
N ALA A 94 9.00 1.08 -8.34
CA ALA A 94 7.69 0.44 -8.35
C ALA A 94 7.78 -1.00 -8.87
N GLY A 95 8.88 -1.39 -9.51
CA GLY A 95 9.06 -2.70 -10.11
C GLY A 95 9.58 -3.71 -9.09
N GLY A 96 8.71 -4.61 -8.63
CA GLY A 96 9.02 -5.86 -7.94
C GLY A 96 10.03 -6.74 -8.69
N GLY A 97 11.30 -6.32 -8.71
CA GLY A 97 12.44 -7.09 -9.20
C GLY A 97 12.94 -8.13 -8.20
N PHE A 98 12.11 -8.50 -7.21
CA PHE A 98 12.46 -9.43 -6.16
C PHE A 98 11.46 -10.56 -6.06
N GLY A 99 11.99 -11.74 -5.75
CA GLY A 99 11.29 -13.02 -5.81
C GLY A 99 9.85 -12.94 -5.34
N PHE A 100 8.96 -13.44 -6.19
CA PHE A 100 7.53 -13.55 -5.95
C PHE A 100 7.23 -14.02 -4.52
N GLY A 101 6.45 -13.23 -3.77
CA GLY A 101 5.98 -13.56 -2.43
C GLY A 101 6.57 -12.71 -1.30
N LEU A 102 7.65 -11.95 -1.51
CA LEU A 102 8.20 -11.07 -0.45
C LEU A 102 7.24 -9.93 -0.10
N SER A 103 6.53 -9.38 -1.09
CA SER A 103 5.52 -8.34 -0.88
C SER A 103 4.36 -8.84 -0.04
N ILE A 104 3.96 -10.10 -0.19
CA ILE A 104 2.90 -10.72 0.64
C ILE A 104 3.30 -10.66 2.12
N LEU A 105 4.55 -10.99 2.45
CA LEU A 105 5.04 -10.94 3.82
C LEU A 105 5.14 -9.50 4.34
N LEU A 106 5.57 -8.55 3.51
CA LEU A 106 5.63 -7.13 3.89
C LEU A 106 4.23 -6.55 4.16
N PHE A 107 3.26 -6.81 3.28
CA PHE A 107 1.88 -6.38 3.48
C PHE A 107 1.25 -7.06 4.70
N GLY A 108 1.54 -8.34 4.94
CA GLY A 108 1.12 -9.04 6.15
C GLY A 108 1.71 -8.41 7.41
N LEU A 109 3.02 -8.17 7.44
CA LEU A 109 3.73 -7.56 8.57
C LEU A 109 3.22 -6.14 8.86
N LEU A 110 3.15 -5.29 7.85
CA LEU A 110 2.66 -3.91 8.01
C LEU A 110 1.15 -3.87 8.32
N GLY A 111 0.37 -4.78 7.74
CA GLY A 111 -1.04 -4.95 8.04
C GLY A 111 -1.27 -5.36 9.49
N THR A 112 -0.50 -6.32 10.01
CA THR A 112 -0.55 -6.72 11.44
C THR A 112 -0.13 -5.59 12.37
N PHE A 113 0.90 -4.81 12.01
CA PHE A 113 1.29 -3.59 12.72
C PHE A 113 0.13 -2.59 12.83
N LEU A 114 -0.58 -2.34 11.73
CA LEU A 114 -1.76 -1.46 11.71
C LEU A 114 -2.90 -1.97 12.59
N GLN A 115 -3.03 -3.29 12.76
CA GLN A 115 -4.03 -3.85 13.68
C GLN A 115 -3.71 -3.59 15.14
N GLY A 116 -2.43 -3.61 15.51
CA GLY A 116 -1.97 -3.27 16.85
C GLY A 116 -2.31 -1.84 17.26
N VAL A 117 -2.43 -0.93 16.28
CA VAL A 117 -2.73 0.50 16.51
C VAL A 117 -4.24 0.78 16.48
N ARG A 118 -5.09 -0.20 16.18
CA ARG A 118 -6.56 -0.07 16.23
C ARG A 118 -7.16 0.58 17.48
N PRO A 119 -6.73 0.26 18.72
CA PRO A 119 -7.30 0.88 19.91
C PRO A 119 -7.09 2.40 19.94
N LEU A 120 -6.10 2.93 19.21
CA LEU A 120 -5.80 4.35 19.12
C LEU A 120 -6.87 5.13 18.31
N PHE A 121 -7.59 4.46 17.40
CA PHE A 121 -8.67 5.07 16.60
C PHE A 121 -9.96 5.33 17.38
N LYS A 122 -10.08 4.83 18.62
CA LYS A 122 -11.25 5.08 19.48
C LYS A 122 -11.48 6.56 19.82
N ARG A 123 -10.50 7.45 19.55
CA ARG A 123 -10.57 8.87 19.90
C ARG A 123 -11.12 9.79 18.80
N GLY A 124 -11.58 9.26 17.66
CA GLY A 124 -12.31 10.04 16.64
C GLY A 124 -11.48 11.10 15.88
N ARG A 125 -10.15 11.12 16.05
CA ARG A 125 -9.27 12.02 15.29
C ARG A 125 -8.85 11.35 13.98
N LEU A 126 -9.21 11.95 12.85
CA LEU A 126 -8.83 11.47 11.51
C LEU A 126 -7.34 11.69 11.20
N GLU A 127 -6.65 12.53 11.97
CA GLU A 127 -5.23 12.86 11.78
C GLU A 127 -4.30 11.65 12.05
N LEU A 128 -4.59 10.88 13.10
CA LEU A 128 -3.78 9.73 13.51
C LEU A 128 -3.75 8.61 12.45
N PRO A 129 -4.89 8.19 11.85
CA PRO A 129 -4.89 7.18 10.79
C PRO A 129 -4.14 7.62 9.53
N VAL A 130 -4.27 8.89 9.15
CA VAL A 130 -3.59 9.43 7.97
C VAL A 130 -2.08 9.38 8.14
N LEU A 131 -1.59 9.81 9.30
CA LEU A 131 -0.15 9.76 9.61
C LEU A 131 0.33 8.30 9.64
N LEU A 132 -0.45 7.40 10.24
CA LEU A 132 -0.10 5.98 10.33
C LEU A 132 0.01 5.31 8.94
N VAL A 133 -0.93 5.58 8.03
CA VAL A 133 -0.89 5.07 6.64
C VAL A 133 0.33 5.63 5.90
N GLY A 134 0.65 6.90 6.10
CA GLY A 134 1.86 7.50 5.55
C GLY A 134 3.15 6.87 6.09
N PHE A 135 3.20 6.59 7.39
CA PHE A 135 4.33 5.90 8.00
C PHE A 135 4.48 4.48 7.45
N THR A 136 3.39 3.70 7.33
CA THR A 136 3.46 2.34 6.81
C THR A 136 3.79 2.29 5.33
N THR A 137 3.34 3.25 4.53
CA THR A 137 3.74 3.35 3.12
C THR A 137 5.22 3.68 3.00
N PHE A 138 5.74 4.61 3.80
CA PHE A 138 7.17 4.90 3.83
C PHE A 138 7.99 3.66 4.25
N ALA A 139 7.58 2.99 5.33
CA ALA A 139 8.26 1.79 5.82
C ALA A 139 8.24 0.65 4.79
N TRP A 140 7.15 0.50 4.05
CA TRP A 140 7.03 -0.45 2.95
C TRP A 140 8.02 -0.15 1.82
N LEU A 141 7.99 1.06 1.25
CA LEU A 141 8.90 1.48 0.18
C LEU A 141 10.36 1.38 0.62
N PHE A 142 10.65 1.80 1.85
CA PHE A 142 11.99 1.74 2.40
C PHE A 142 12.47 0.28 2.55
N SER A 143 11.62 -0.61 3.05
CA SER A 143 11.95 -2.03 3.19
C SER A 143 12.18 -2.69 1.84
N GLU A 144 11.34 -2.43 0.84
CA GLU A 144 11.57 -2.93 -0.53
C GLU A 144 12.89 -2.40 -1.07
N TYR A 145 13.12 -1.10 -0.98
CA TYR A 145 14.35 -0.50 -1.47
C TYR A 145 15.62 -1.01 -0.75
N MET A 146 15.55 -1.28 0.55
CA MET A 146 16.62 -1.95 1.29
C MET A 146 16.94 -3.30 0.67
N VAL A 147 15.93 -4.16 0.49
CA VAL A 147 16.09 -5.50 -0.10
C VAL A 147 16.68 -5.38 -1.51
N MET A 148 16.21 -4.43 -2.32
CA MET A 148 16.75 -4.17 -3.66
C MET A 148 18.24 -3.83 -3.63
N THR A 149 18.62 -2.94 -2.71
CA THR A 149 19.99 -2.42 -2.61
C THR A 149 20.94 -3.50 -2.07
N PHE A 150 20.50 -4.32 -1.12
CA PHE A 150 21.27 -5.46 -0.59
C PHE A 150 21.55 -6.50 -1.69
N LEU A 151 20.54 -6.88 -2.47
CA LEU A 151 20.68 -7.91 -3.49
C LEU A 151 21.44 -7.44 -4.73
N ARG A 152 21.44 -6.12 -5.01
CA ARG A 152 22.29 -5.53 -6.05
C ARG A 152 23.78 -5.52 -5.67
N GLY A 153 24.14 -5.79 -4.41
CA GLY A 153 25.52 -5.83 -3.94
C GLY A 153 26.21 -4.45 -3.88
N SER A 154 25.48 -3.37 -4.13
CA SER A 154 25.98 -2.00 -4.10
C SER A 154 25.05 -1.11 -3.27
N LEU A 155 25.51 -0.71 -2.08
CA LEU A 155 24.82 0.27 -1.23
C LEU A 155 24.99 1.67 -1.81
N HIS A 156 24.14 2.04 -2.76
CA HIS A 156 24.07 3.38 -3.33
C HIS A 156 22.69 3.97 -3.11
N PHE A 157 22.67 5.14 -2.48
CA PHE A 157 21.46 5.89 -2.10
C PHE A 157 21.42 7.23 -2.86
N PRO A 158 20.95 7.24 -4.13
CA PRO A 158 20.82 8.48 -4.87
C PRO A 158 19.82 9.43 -4.18
N THR A 159 20.09 10.73 -4.18
CA THR A 159 19.16 11.72 -3.61
C THR A 159 17.79 11.69 -4.29
N ALA A 160 17.73 11.34 -5.57
CA ALA A 160 16.49 11.18 -6.34
C ALA A 160 15.54 10.13 -5.74
N VAL A 161 16.08 9.08 -5.14
CA VAL A 161 15.33 8.00 -4.46
C VAL A 161 14.63 8.51 -3.23
N TRP A 162 15.38 9.22 -2.40
CA TRP A 162 14.85 9.82 -1.19
C TRP A 162 13.73 10.79 -1.51
N THR A 163 13.93 11.65 -2.52
CA THR A 163 12.89 12.59 -2.94
C THR A 163 11.65 11.87 -3.46
N LYS A 164 11.80 10.82 -4.28
CA LYS A 164 10.67 10.06 -4.83
C LYS A 164 9.87 9.35 -3.73
N MET A 165 10.57 8.65 -2.83
CA MET A 165 9.94 7.95 -1.70
C MET A 165 9.19 8.92 -0.77
N ILE A 166 9.77 10.09 -0.49
CA ILE A 166 9.09 11.12 0.30
C ILE A 166 7.86 11.66 -0.45
N THR A 167 7.96 11.95 -1.75
CA THR A 167 6.80 12.44 -2.52
C THR A 167 5.69 11.41 -2.64
N ASP A 168 6.01 10.13 -2.84
CA ASP A 168 5.02 9.04 -2.93
C ASP A 168 4.28 8.87 -1.59
N THR A 169 4.98 9.01 -0.47
CA THR A 169 4.40 8.89 0.87
C THR A 169 3.55 10.11 1.24
N LEU A 170 3.95 11.31 0.83
CA LEU A 170 3.13 12.51 0.96
C LEU A 170 1.84 12.41 0.11
N LEU A 171 1.93 11.89 -1.12
CA LEU A 171 0.75 11.62 -1.95
C LEU A 171 -0.15 10.57 -1.31
N ALA A 172 0.41 9.51 -0.72
CA ALA A 172 -0.34 8.51 0.02
C ALA A 172 -1.06 9.10 1.24
N MET A 173 -0.40 9.96 2.01
CA MET A 173 -1.01 10.69 3.13
C MET A 173 -2.16 11.59 2.65
N LEU A 174 -2.01 12.26 1.50
CA LEU A 174 -3.07 13.09 0.92
C LEU A 174 -4.27 12.27 0.44
N ALA A 175 -4.03 11.08 -0.12
CA ALA A 175 -5.07 10.16 -0.59
C ALA A 175 -5.81 9.44 0.55
N SER A 176 -5.10 9.17 1.65
CA SER A 176 -5.60 8.46 2.82
C SER A 176 -6.93 8.99 3.38
N PRO A 177 -7.13 10.30 3.66
CA PRO A 177 -8.39 10.79 4.20
C PRO A 177 -9.57 10.57 3.24
N LEU A 178 -9.35 10.66 1.93
CA LEU A 178 -10.37 10.40 0.92
C LEU A 178 -10.79 8.92 0.92
N ILE A 179 -9.82 8.01 1.02
CA ILE A 179 -10.07 6.57 1.13
C ILE A 179 -10.78 6.24 2.45
N PHE A 180 -10.38 6.84 3.56
CA PHE A 180 -11.05 6.64 4.85
C PHE A 180 -12.50 7.13 4.82
N LEU A 181 -12.78 8.29 4.21
CA LEU A 181 -14.13 8.79 4.02
C LEU A 181 -14.97 7.79 3.22
N PHE A 182 -14.43 7.26 2.13
CA PHE A 182 -15.09 6.26 1.31
C PHE A 182 -15.39 4.96 2.10
N LEU A 183 -14.43 4.47 2.87
CA LEU A 183 -14.60 3.30 3.74
C LEU A 183 -15.64 3.53 4.85
N TYR A 184 -15.64 4.72 5.48
CA TYR A 184 -16.64 5.08 6.50
C TYR A 184 -18.04 5.23 5.93
N SER A 185 -18.17 5.83 4.75
CA SER A 185 -19.44 5.93 4.02
C SER A 185 -20.03 4.54 3.77
N LEU A 186 -19.19 3.59 3.33
CA LEU A 186 -19.59 2.20 3.09
C LEU A 186 -19.87 1.41 4.37
N ALA A 187 -19.11 1.64 5.45
CA ALA A 187 -19.38 1.04 6.75
C ALA A 187 -20.74 1.50 7.30
N GLY A 188 -21.07 2.78 7.13
CA GLY A 188 -22.39 3.34 7.47
C GLY A 188 -23.51 2.75 6.61
N LEU A 189 -23.28 2.60 5.30
CA LEU A 189 -24.27 2.04 4.37
C LEU A 189 -24.53 0.53 4.61
N SER A 190 -23.51 -0.20 5.06
CA SER A 190 -23.57 -1.65 5.30
C SER A 190 -24.03 -2.03 6.72
N ARG A 191 -24.41 -1.05 7.56
CA ARG A 191 -24.77 -1.22 8.99
C ARG A 191 -23.79 -2.13 9.74
N TYR A 192 -22.50 -2.04 9.42
CA TYR A 192 -21.47 -2.80 10.11
C TYR A 192 -21.03 -2.02 11.35
N GLU A 193 -21.55 -2.39 12.51
CA GLU A 193 -20.95 -2.01 13.79
C GLU A 193 -19.62 -2.74 13.93
N ILE A 194 -18.52 -1.99 13.94
CA ILE A 194 -17.21 -2.54 14.29
C ILE A 194 -17.29 -2.93 15.78
N LYS A 195 -17.69 -4.18 16.06
CA LYS A 195 -17.65 -4.76 17.39
C LYS A 195 -16.20 -4.89 17.82
N TYR A 196 -15.72 -3.91 18.58
CA TYR A 196 -14.48 -4.01 19.34
C TYR A 196 -14.73 -4.83 20.61
N GLU A 197 -15.12 -6.11 20.47
CA GLU A 197 -15.17 -7.06 21.58
C GLU A 197 -13.72 -7.41 21.96
N GLY A 198 -13.09 -6.50 22.71
CA GLY A 198 -12.07 -6.91 23.66
C GLY A 198 -12.75 -7.73 24.74
N LEU A 199 -12.16 -8.88 25.10
CA LEU A 199 -12.54 -9.68 26.26
C LEU A 199 -12.80 -8.74 27.45
N ARG A 200 -14.07 -8.52 27.78
CA ARG A 200 -14.44 -8.01 29.09
C ARG A 200 -14.07 -9.13 30.06
N TYR A 201 -12.90 -9.02 30.69
CA TYR A 201 -12.71 -9.63 31.99
C TYR A 201 -13.69 -8.91 32.92
N SER A 202 -14.89 -9.46 33.04
CA SER A 202 -15.70 -9.24 34.22
C SER A 202 -14.97 -9.94 35.34
N PHE A 203 -14.07 -9.22 36.01
CA PHE A 203 -13.65 -9.59 37.35
C PHE A 203 -14.84 -9.30 38.27
N ASP A 204 -15.83 -10.18 38.20
CA ASP A 204 -16.87 -10.25 39.21
C ASP A 204 -16.22 -10.93 40.41
N GLY A 205 -15.80 -10.11 41.37
CA GLY A 205 -15.16 -10.59 42.58
C GLY A 205 -16.18 -11.28 43.47
N ARG A 206 -16.09 -12.61 43.57
CA ARG A 206 -16.42 -13.39 44.76
C ARG A 206 -15.38 -14.47 44.97
#